data_AF-A0A947RWG1-F1
#
_entry.id   AF-A0A947RWG1-F1
#
_cell.length_a   1.000
_cell.length_b   1.000
_cell.length_c   1.000
_cell.angle_alpha   90.00
_cell.angle_beta   90.00
_cell.angle_gamma   90.00
#
_symmetry.space_group_name_H-M   'P 1'
#
loop_
_entity.id
_entity.type
_entity.pdbx_description
1 polymer ?
#
loop_
_entity_poly.entity_id
_entity_poly.type
_entity_poly.pdbx_seq_one_letter_code
_entity_poly.pdbx_strand_id
1 'polypeptide(L)'
;MEKKKKTEILYEKKDLEAIAKNQKLIIWFFISLSFVLILGGIVKIPELNVVFTVAQIAVFVPLLVQVFKIARNLKEKNDIIYAVALFLPIISLVVIAYLLSRSTKVLRAHGMKVGLLGAKE
;
A
#
# COMPACT_ATOMS: atom_id res chain seq x y z
N MET A 1 -21.32 -15.49 -28.68
CA MET A 1 -20.28 -14.86 -27.84
C MET A 1 -20.84 -14.70 -26.43
N GLU A 2 -20.58 -15.68 -25.57
CA GLU A 2 -21.09 -15.75 -24.21
C GLU A 2 -20.30 -14.75 -23.34
N LYS A 3 -20.93 -13.64 -22.94
CA LYS A 3 -20.36 -12.68 -22.00
C LYS A 3 -20.16 -13.40 -20.67
N LYS A 4 -18.92 -13.83 -20.37
CA LYS A 4 -18.53 -14.31 -19.03
C LYS A 4 -19.00 -13.28 -18.01
N LYS A 5 -20.03 -13.66 -17.24
CA LYS A 5 -20.56 -12.92 -16.10
C LYS A 5 -19.39 -12.74 -15.14
N LYS A 6 -18.76 -11.55 -15.15
CA LYS A 6 -17.69 -11.18 -14.24
C LYS A 6 -18.29 -11.36 -12.86
N THR A 7 -17.83 -12.35 -12.11
CA THR A 7 -18.28 -12.57 -10.73
C THR A 7 -18.02 -11.26 -10.00
N GLU A 8 -19.08 -10.50 -9.75
CA GLU A 8 -18.95 -9.24 -9.01
C GLU A 8 -18.50 -9.62 -7.62
N ILE A 9 -17.25 -9.30 -7.33
CA ILE A 9 -16.70 -9.45 -6.00
C ILE A 9 -17.53 -8.53 -5.11
N LEU A 10 -18.42 -9.11 -4.30
CA LEU A 10 -19.23 -8.36 -3.36
C LEU A 10 -18.32 -7.86 -2.24
N TYR A 11 -18.30 -6.56 -2.02
CA TYR A 11 -17.60 -5.93 -0.91
C TYR A 11 -18.62 -5.48 0.13
N GLU A 12 -18.41 -5.89 1.37
CA GLU A 12 -19.19 -5.34 2.47
C GLU A 12 -18.71 -3.93 2.80
N LYS A 13 -19.56 -3.12 3.44
CA LYS A 13 -19.18 -1.78 3.91
C LYS A 13 -17.89 -1.81 4.75
N LYS A 14 -17.75 -2.83 5.60
CA LYS A 14 -16.55 -3.06 6.42
C LYS A 14 -15.30 -3.33 5.58
N ASP A 15 -15.42 -4.05 4.47
CA ASP A 15 -14.31 -4.29 3.54
C ASP A 15 -13.87 -2.99 2.89
N LEU A 16 -14.84 -2.20 2.43
CA LEU A 16 -14.64 -0.90 1.80
C LEU A 16 -13.93 0.09 2.72
N GLU A 17 -14.36 0.19 3.98
CA GLU A 17 -13.70 1.00 5.02
C GLU A 17 -12.27 0.50 5.30
N ALA A 18 -12.07 -0.82 5.36
CA ALA A 18 -10.75 -1.40 5.59
C ALA A 18 -9.80 -1.15 4.40
N ILE A 19 -10.30 -1.20 3.15
CA ILE A 19 -9.54 -0.84 1.95
C ILE A 19 -9.14 0.64 2.00
N ALA A 20 -10.07 1.54 2.30
CA ALA A 20 -9.82 2.98 2.40
C ALA A 20 -8.74 3.29 3.46
N LYS A 21 -8.87 2.70 4.65
CA LYS A 21 -7.90 2.84 5.74
C LYS A 21 -6.52 2.33 5.36
N ASN A 22 -6.43 1.12 4.81
CA ASN A 22 -5.15 0.52 4.43
C ASN A 22 -4.49 1.29 3.29
N GLN A 23 -5.27 1.78 2.32
CA GLN A 23 -4.77 2.63 1.24
C GLN A 23 -4.08 3.88 1.79
N LYS A 24 -4.74 4.59 2.72
CA LYS A 24 -4.21 5.79 3.37
C LYS A 24 -2.93 5.48 4.15
N LEU A 25 -2.90 4.38 4.91
CA LEU A 25 -1.73 3.96 5.67
C LEU A 25 -0.54 3.60 4.77
N ILE A 26 -0.77 2.89 3.65
CA ILE A 26 0.29 2.59 2.67
C ILE A 26 0.91 3.87 2.14
N ILE A 27 0.09 4.86 1.77
CA ILE A 27 0.58 6.15 1.27
C ILE A 27 1.45 6.85 2.33
N TRP A 28 0.99 6.92 3.58
CA TRP A 28 1.75 7.56 4.66
C TRP A 28 3.06 6.82 4.96
N PHE A 29 3.04 5.50 5.10
CA PHE A 29 4.25 4.73 5.33
C PHE A 29 5.23 4.82 4.16
N PHE A 30 4.74 4.82 2.92
CA PHE A 30 5.58 4.99 1.74
C PHE A 30 6.27 6.38 1.71
N ILE A 31 5.52 7.44 2.02
CA ILE A 31 6.07 8.81 2.12
C ILE A 31 7.10 8.87 3.26
N SER A 32 6.78 8.35 4.44
CA SER A 32 7.71 8.32 5.57
C SER A 32 8.97 7.54 5.26
N LEU A 33 8.87 6.39 4.60
CA LEU A 33 10.02 5.58 4.20
C LEU A 33 10.91 6.35 3.21
N SER A 34 10.28 6.99 2.22
CA SER A 34 10.99 7.83 1.25
C SER A 34 11.71 8.99 1.93
N PHE A 35 11.06 9.65 2.90
CA PHE A 35 11.65 10.73 3.67
C PHE A 35 12.87 10.26 4.48
N VAL A 36 12.77 9.13 5.19
CA VAL A 36 13.89 8.57 5.97
C VAL A 36 15.06 8.17 5.06
N LEU A 37 14.79 7.57 3.89
CA LEU A 37 15.81 7.20 2.91
C LEU A 37 16.54 8.43 2.35
N ILE A 38 15.78 9.45 1.93
CA ILE A 38 16.35 10.70 1.39
C ILE A 38 17.17 11.42 2.46
N LEU A 39 16.62 11.56 3.67
CA LEU A 39 17.29 12.26 4.75
C LEU A 39 18.57 11.54 5.18
N GLY A 40 18.55 10.21 5.33
CA GLY A 40 19.76 9.42 5.61
C GLY A 40 20.78 9.44 4.47
N GLY A 41 20.34 9.65 3.23
CA GLY A 41 21.23 9.85 2.09
C GLY A 41 21.95 11.20 2.10
N ILE A 42 21.29 12.24 2.63
CA ILE A 42 21.79 13.63 2.72
C ILE A 42 22.65 13.82 3.98
N VAL A 43 22.20 13.31 5.13
CA VAL A 43 22.88 13.46 6.42
C VAL A 43 24.06 12.47 6.49
N LYS A 44 25.28 12.97 6.30
CA LYS A 44 26.53 12.19 6.33
C LYS A 44 27.18 12.16 7.72
N ILE A 45 26.39 11.91 8.76
CA ILE A 45 26.87 11.80 10.16
C ILE A 45 26.92 10.31 10.53
N PRO A 46 28.11 9.69 10.69
CA PRO A 46 28.25 8.25 10.92
C PRO A 46 27.45 7.70 12.10
N GLU A 47 27.38 8.46 13.20
CA GLU A 47 26.69 8.09 14.44
C GLU A 47 25.17 7.98 14.24
N LEU A 48 24.62 8.69 13.25
CA LEU A 48 23.19 8.65 12.95
C LEU A 48 22.80 7.52 11.99
N ASN A 49 23.77 6.82 11.38
CA ASN A 49 23.48 5.72 10.43
C ASN A 49 22.63 4.62 11.07
N VAL A 50 22.91 4.28 12.33
CA VAL A 50 22.14 3.29 13.08
C VAL A 50 20.71 3.78 13.30
N VAL A 51 20.53 5.05 13.64
CA VAL A 51 19.20 5.66 13.85
C VAL A 51 18.38 5.63 12.56
N PHE A 52 18.96 6.00 11.42
CA PHE A 52 18.29 5.92 10.12
C PHE A 52 17.94 4.49 9.74
N THR A 53 18.82 3.53 9.99
CA THR A 53 18.57 2.10 9.71
C THR A 53 17.40 1.57 10.55
N VAL A 54 17.37 1.89 11.86
CA VAL A 54 16.27 1.51 12.75
C VAL A 54 14.97 2.17 12.32
N ALA A 55 14.98 3.45 11.95
CA ALA A 55 13.82 4.16 11.44
C ALA A 55 13.29 3.55 10.13
N GLN A 56 14.18 3.15 9.21
CA GLN A 56 13.79 2.48 7.97
C GLN A 56 13.07 1.16 8.26
N ILE A 57 13.62 0.32 9.13
CA ILE A 57 12.98 -0.96 9.52
C ILE A 57 11.63 -0.70 10.19
N ALA A 58 11.56 0.27 11.11
CA ALA A 58 10.35 0.62 11.84
C ALA A 58 9.20 1.10 10.93
N VAL A 59 9.50 1.70 9.78
CA VAL A 59 8.51 2.11 8.78
C VAL A 59 8.22 1.01 7.76
N PHE A 60 9.25 0.28 7.32
CA PHE A 60 9.13 -0.74 6.28
C PHE A 60 8.31 -1.95 6.74
N VAL A 61 8.47 -2.41 7.98
CA VAL A 61 7.72 -3.56 8.50
C VAL A 61 6.21 -3.29 8.53
N PRO A 62 5.72 -2.17 9.09
CA PRO A 62 4.30 -1.80 8.97
C PRO A 62 3.82 -1.68 7.53
N LEU A 63 4.63 -1.12 6.61
CA LEU A 63 4.26 -1.01 5.20
C LEU A 63 3.98 -2.38 4.57
N LEU A 64 4.82 -3.38 4.83
CA LEU A 64 4.61 -4.76 4.39
C LEU A 64 3.27 -5.31 4.89
N VAL A 65 2.98 -5.11 6.18
CA VAL A 65 1.73 -5.56 6.79
C VAL A 65 0.52 -4.90 6.13
N GLN A 66 0.58 -3.62 5.81
CA GLN A 66 -0.53 -2.94 5.14
C GLN A 66 -0.70 -3.37 3.69
N VAL A 67 0.38 -3.62 2.97
CA VAL A 67 0.32 -4.18 1.60
C VAL A 67 -0.32 -5.58 1.61
N PHE A 68 0.06 -6.43 2.55
CA PHE A 68 -0.58 -7.74 2.72
C PHE A 68 -2.09 -7.58 3.01
N LYS A 69 -2.44 -6.71 3.97
CA LYS A 69 -3.84 -6.46 4.34
C LYS A 69 -4.66 -5.89 3.18
N ILE A 70 -4.11 -4.96 2.39
CA ILE A 70 -4.87 -4.38 1.27
C ILE A 70 -5.08 -5.41 0.15
N ALA A 71 -4.07 -6.24 -0.14
CA ALA A 71 -4.20 -7.30 -1.13
C ALA A 71 -5.28 -8.32 -0.70
N ARG A 72 -5.28 -8.69 0.57
CA ARG A 72 -6.30 -9.58 1.15
C ARG A 72 -7.70 -8.95 1.13
N ASN A 73 -7.82 -7.67 1.49
CA ASN A 73 -9.11 -6.96 1.45
C ASN A 73 -9.62 -6.77 0.02
N LEU A 74 -8.73 -6.65 -0.96
CA LEU A 74 -9.06 -6.66 -2.40
C LEU A 74 -9.35 -8.07 -2.94
N LYS A 75 -9.31 -9.09 -2.08
CA LYS A 75 -9.53 -10.50 -2.40
C LYS A 75 -8.60 -11.00 -3.51
N GLU A 76 -7.37 -10.50 -3.52
CA GLU A 76 -6.32 -11.02 -4.41
C GLU A 76 -5.87 -12.41 -3.95
N LYS A 77 -5.71 -13.33 -4.90
CA LYS A 77 -5.28 -14.71 -4.61
C LYS A 77 -3.82 -14.83 -4.18
N ASN A 78 -3.01 -13.80 -4.46
CA ASN A 78 -1.56 -13.79 -4.35
C ASN A 78 -1.07 -12.72 -3.35
N ASP A 79 -1.79 -12.54 -2.25
CA ASP A 79 -1.50 -11.55 -1.20
C ASP A 79 -0.07 -11.64 -0.64
N ILE A 80 0.44 -12.86 -0.43
CA ILE A 80 1.82 -13.11 0.02
C ILE A 80 2.84 -12.64 -1.03
N ILE A 81 2.59 -12.90 -2.31
CA ILE A 81 3.52 -12.52 -3.39
C ILE A 81 3.66 -10.99 -3.44
N TYR A 82 2.58 -10.25 -3.22
CA TYR A 82 2.66 -8.79 -3.16
C TYR A 82 3.50 -8.29 -1.98
N ALA A 83 3.41 -8.93 -0.82
CA ALA A 83 4.24 -8.57 0.33
C ALA A 83 5.73 -8.91 0.09
N VAL A 84 6.02 -10.07 -0.48
CA VAL A 84 7.41 -10.47 -0.81
C VAL A 84 8.00 -9.60 -1.92
N ALA A 85 7.18 -9.17 -2.88
CA ALA A 85 7.59 -8.29 -3.95
C ALA A 85 8.09 -6.92 -3.48
N LEU A 86 7.78 -6.51 -2.23
CA LEU A 86 8.28 -5.26 -1.65
C LEU A 86 9.78 -5.27 -1.34
N PHE A 87 10.42 -6.44 -1.22
CA PHE A 87 11.87 -6.54 -1.02
C PHE A 87 12.67 -6.16 -2.27
N LEU A 88 12.01 -6.10 -3.44
CA LEU A 88 12.64 -5.75 -4.71
C LEU A 88 12.35 -4.27 -5.02
N PRO A 89 13.35 -3.37 -5.08
CA PRO A 89 13.13 -1.93 -5.03
C PRO A 89 12.29 -1.35 -6.17
N ILE A 90 12.41 -1.86 -7.39
CA ILE A 90 11.59 -1.39 -8.53
C ILE A 90 10.20 -2.06 -8.50
N ILE A 91 10.17 -3.36 -8.19
CA ILE A 91 8.95 -4.14 -8.18
C ILE A 91 8.02 -3.69 -7.03
N SER A 92 8.57 -3.26 -5.90
CA SER A 92 7.83 -2.73 -4.76
C SER A 92 6.98 -1.52 -5.14
N LEU A 93 7.53 -0.59 -5.93
CA LEU A 93 6.79 0.57 -6.45
C LEU A 93 5.64 0.16 -7.36
N VAL A 94 5.89 -0.78 -8.27
CA VAL A 94 4.87 -1.29 -9.19
C VAL A 94 3.74 -1.97 -8.42
N VAL A 95 4.06 -2.78 -7.42
CA VAL A 95 3.07 -3.47 -6.57
C VAL A 95 2.24 -2.48 -5.76
N ILE A 96 2.88 -1.51 -5.10
CA ILE A 96 2.18 -0.47 -4.34
C ILE A 96 1.27 0.33 -5.28
N ALA A 97 1.78 0.80 -6.42
CA ALA A 97 1.00 1.55 -7.39
C ALA A 97 -0.18 0.74 -7.94
N TYR A 98 0.03 -0.54 -8.23
CA TYR A 98 -1.02 -1.46 -8.67
C TYR A 98 -2.14 -1.59 -7.62
N LEU A 99 -1.78 -1.89 -6.37
CA LEU A 99 -2.74 -2.07 -5.29
C LEU A 99 -3.49 -0.77 -5.00
N LEU A 100 -2.81 0.38 -4.93
CA LEU A 100 -3.44 1.68 -4.74
C LEU A 100 -4.39 2.05 -5.89
N SER A 101 -4.02 1.75 -7.14
CA SER A 101 -4.88 1.97 -8.31
C SER A 101 -6.13 1.09 -8.23
N ARG A 102 -5.96 -0.19 -7.87
CA ARG A 102 -7.08 -1.12 -7.74
C ARG A 102 -8.01 -0.76 -6.57
N SER A 103 -7.46 -0.41 -5.41
CA SER A 103 -8.24 0.15 -4.29
C SER A 103 -9.03 1.38 -4.73
N THR A 104 -8.39 2.33 -5.41
CA THR A 104 -9.08 3.54 -5.90
C THR A 104 -10.25 3.20 -6.83
N LYS A 105 -10.06 2.23 -7.75
CA LYS A 105 -11.13 1.77 -8.65
C LYS A 105 -12.28 1.14 -7.89
N VAL A 106 -11.98 0.26 -6.92
CA VAL A 106 -13.00 -0.40 -6.09
C VAL A 106 -13.78 0.62 -5.26
N LEU A 107 -13.08 1.52 -4.57
CA LEU A 107 -13.71 2.53 -3.71
C LEU A 107 -14.61 3.48 -4.52
N ARG A 108 -14.12 3.97 -5.69
CA ARG A 108 -14.91 4.84 -6.58
C ARG A 108 -16.13 4.14 -7.18
N ALA A 109 -16.02 2.85 -7.51
CA ALA A 109 -17.16 2.07 -8.00
C ALA A 109 -18.28 1.94 -6.96
N HIS A 110 -17.96 2.07 -5.68
CA HIS A 110 -18.92 2.05 -4.57
C HIS A 110 -19.27 3.45 -4.06
N GLY A 111 -19.05 4.50 -4.86
CA GLY A 111 -19.47 5.87 -4.56
C GLY A 111 -18.58 6.65 -3.58
N MET A 112 -17.45 6.10 -3.13
CA MET A 112 -16.52 6.83 -2.27
C MET A 112 -15.64 7.80 -3.06
N LYS A 113 -15.43 8.99 -2.49
CA LYS A 113 -14.50 10.00 -3.03
C LYS A 113 -13.07 9.62 -2.67
N VAL A 114 -12.20 9.46 -3.67
CA VAL A 114 -10.78 9.10 -3.45
C VAL A 114 -9.88 10.15 -4.07
N GLY A 115 -9.03 10.77 -3.24
CA GLY A 115 -8.01 11.73 -3.63
C GLY A 115 -6.59 11.13 -3.66
N LEU A 116 -5.58 11.99 -3.83
CA LEU A 116 -4.17 11.58 -3.91
C LEU A 116 -3.66 10.90 -2.62
N LEU A 117 -4.15 11.35 -1.46
CA LEU A 117 -3.77 10.82 -0.15
C LEU A 117 -4.70 9.71 0.36
N GLY A 118 -5.45 9.08 -0.54
CA GLY A 118 -6.42 8.03 -0.24
C GLY A 118 -7.87 8.51 -0.24
N ALA A 119 -8.75 7.68 0.32
CA ALA A 119 -10.17 8.01 0.46
C ALA A 119 -10.38 9.28 1.29
N LYS A 120 -11.24 10.17 0.80
CA LYS A 120 -11.81 11.27 1.57
C LYS A 120 -13.02 10.67 2.28
N GLU A 121 -12.93 10.55 3.60
CA GLU A 121 -14.05 10.21 4.48
C GLU A 121 -15.27 11.08 4.16
#